data_AF-A0A2J6XFV0-F1
#
_entry.id   AF-A0A2J6XFV0-F1
#
_cell.length_a   1.000
_cell.length_b   1.000
_cell.length_c   1.000
_cell.angle_alpha   90.00
_cell.angle_beta   90.00
_cell.angle_gamma   90.00
#
_symmetry.space_group_name_H-M   'P 1'
#
loop_
_entity.id
_entity.type
_entity.pdbx_description
1 polymer ?
#
loop_
_entity_poly.entity_id
_entity_poly.type
_entity_poly.pdbx_seq_one_letter_code
_entity_poly.pdbx_strand_id
1 'polypeptide(L)'
;MSIPETSLHTLEFDAVRDRLAHYTAFSASRELALSLTPSTDLDEVRRRQALTAEARLLLEEWPDLTIGGARDVRRSAHHAARGGMLDGTTLRDIAATLRSAATLRQRLSRLDDRFPNLRDLGYTLPALPHLI
;
A
#
# COMPACT_ATOMS: atom_id res chain seq x y z
N MET A 1 -9.41 21.30 12.45
CA MET A 1 -10.78 21.68 12.03
C MET A 1 -11.37 20.51 11.25
N SER A 2 -12.59 20.05 11.54
CA SER A 2 -13.18 18.89 10.84
C SER A 2 -13.84 19.31 9.53
N ILE A 3 -13.74 18.50 8.47
CA ILE A 3 -14.42 18.74 7.19
C ILE A 3 -15.86 18.21 7.31
N PRO A 4 -16.90 19.04 7.04
CA PRO A 4 -18.29 18.58 7.12
C PRO A 4 -18.59 17.46 6.11
N GLU A 5 -19.35 16.45 6.54
CA GLU A 5 -19.81 15.36 5.66
C GLU A 5 -20.67 15.88 4.49
N THR A 6 -21.45 16.93 4.72
CA THR A 6 -22.25 17.59 3.68
C THR A 6 -21.38 18.11 2.54
N SER A 7 -20.20 18.68 2.85
CA SER A 7 -19.25 19.13 1.83
C SER A 7 -18.68 17.96 1.04
N LEU A 8 -18.37 16.82 1.68
CA LEU A 8 -17.87 15.63 0.98
C LEU A 8 -18.91 15.04 0.04
N HIS A 9 -20.17 15.03 0.47
CA HIS A 9 -21.29 14.61 -0.37
C HIS A 9 -21.49 15.56 -1.56
N THR A 10 -21.50 16.87 -1.34
CA THR A 10 -21.65 17.87 -2.43
C THR A 10 -20.50 17.80 -3.43
N LEU A 11 -19.29 17.46 -3.00
CA LEU A 11 -18.12 17.28 -3.85
C LEU A 11 -18.01 15.87 -4.46
N GLU A 12 -19.01 15.01 -4.26
CA GLU A 12 -19.03 13.63 -4.75
C GLU A 12 -17.76 12.84 -4.38
N PHE A 13 -17.25 13.06 -3.16
CA PHE A 13 -15.98 12.48 -2.74
C PHE A 13 -15.99 10.95 -2.74
N ASP A 14 -17.15 10.33 -2.52
CA ASP A 14 -17.32 8.88 -2.62
C ASP A 14 -17.11 8.37 -4.05
N ALA A 15 -17.55 9.11 -5.07
CA ALA A 15 -17.28 8.75 -6.47
C ALA A 15 -15.78 8.81 -6.79
N VAL A 16 -15.06 9.76 -6.19
CA VAL A 16 -13.59 9.85 -6.29
C VAL A 16 -12.93 8.64 -5.62
N ARG A 17 -13.37 8.25 -4.42
CA ARG A 17 -12.88 7.05 -3.69
C ARG A 17 -13.13 5.78 -4.50
N ASP A 18 -14.31 5.62 -5.06
CA ASP A 18 -14.68 4.46 -5.88
C ASP A 18 -13.83 4.37 -7.15
N ARG A 19 -13.62 5.50 -7.83
CA ARG A 19 -12.75 5.56 -8.99
C ARG A 19 -11.31 5.21 -8.62
N LEU A 20 -10.77 5.73 -7.52
CA LEU A 20 -9.43 5.38 -7.06
C LEU A 20 -9.33 3.89 -6.73
N ALA A 21 -10.31 3.36 -5.98
CA ALA A 21 -10.38 1.96 -5.59
C ALA A 21 -10.41 1.01 -6.81
N HIS A 22 -11.03 1.42 -7.92
CA HIS A 22 -11.04 0.67 -9.17
C HIS A 22 -9.62 0.46 -9.76
N TYR A 23 -8.71 1.43 -9.61
CA TYR A 23 -7.33 1.31 -10.11
C TYR A 23 -6.38 0.57 -9.17
N THR A 24 -6.85 0.10 -8.01
CA THR A 24 -5.99 -0.63 -7.06
C THR A 24 -5.82 -2.09 -7.48
N ALA A 25 -4.59 -2.60 -7.41
CA ALA A 25 -4.25 -3.99 -7.76
C ALA A 25 -4.32 -4.98 -6.58
N PHE A 26 -4.67 -4.50 -5.38
CA PHE A 26 -4.65 -5.29 -4.14
C PHE A 26 -5.86 -4.96 -3.26
N SER A 27 -6.49 -5.97 -2.65
CA SER A 27 -7.69 -5.78 -1.81
C SER A 27 -7.44 -4.82 -0.65
N ALA A 28 -6.29 -4.92 0.04
CA ALA A 28 -5.99 -3.98 1.12
C ALA A 28 -5.80 -2.55 0.60
N SER A 29 -5.21 -2.37 -0.59
CA SER A 29 -5.11 -1.05 -1.22
C SER A 29 -6.49 -0.51 -1.63
N ARG A 30 -7.39 -1.39 -2.08
CA ARG A 30 -8.80 -1.05 -2.37
C ARG A 30 -9.51 -0.55 -1.12
N GLU A 31 -9.38 -1.29 0.00
CA GLU A 31 -9.91 -0.89 1.30
C GLU A 31 -9.34 0.46 1.75
N LEU A 32 -8.02 0.69 1.58
CA LEU A 32 -7.39 1.97 1.91
C LEU A 32 -7.95 3.12 1.06
N ALA A 33 -8.05 2.95 -0.25
CA ALA A 33 -8.64 3.93 -1.15
C ALA A 33 -10.10 4.23 -0.79
N LEU A 34 -10.87 3.17 -0.51
CA LEU A 34 -12.24 3.30 -0.05
C LEU A 34 -12.33 3.88 1.36
N SER A 35 -11.32 3.83 2.21
CA SER A 35 -11.37 4.43 3.57
C SER A 35 -10.79 5.85 3.62
N LEU A 36 -10.30 6.37 2.49
CA LEU A 36 -9.57 7.63 2.43
C LEU A 36 -10.43 8.79 2.94
N THR A 37 -9.87 9.57 3.86
CA THR A 37 -10.46 10.83 4.34
C THR A 37 -9.52 12.00 4.09
N PRO A 38 -10.07 13.18 3.74
CA PRO A 38 -9.25 14.37 3.60
C PRO A 38 -8.73 14.84 4.97
N SER A 39 -7.54 15.44 4.95
CA SER A 39 -6.89 15.99 6.15
C SER A 39 -6.90 17.51 6.10
N THR A 40 -7.06 18.14 7.27
CA THR A 40 -6.84 19.60 7.45
C THR A 40 -5.51 19.91 8.13
N ASP A 41 -4.73 18.88 8.48
CA ASP A 41 -3.36 19.02 8.96
C ASP A 41 -2.45 19.31 7.76
N LEU A 42 -1.81 20.48 7.78
CA LEU A 42 -0.98 20.96 6.68
C LEU A 42 0.23 20.06 6.43
N ASP A 43 0.86 19.54 7.47
CA ASP A 43 2.05 18.70 7.34
C ASP A 43 1.68 17.33 6.77
N GLU A 44 0.54 16.78 7.18
CA GLU A 44 0.00 15.56 6.59
C GLU A 44 -0.38 15.75 5.11
N VAL A 45 -1.03 16.87 4.77
CA VAL A 45 -1.40 17.17 3.37
C VAL A 45 -0.15 17.28 2.50
N ARG A 46 0.87 18.02 2.95
CA ARG A 46 2.14 18.16 2.23
C ARG A 46 2.83 16.82 2.04
N ARG A 47 2.90 16.00 3.10
CA ARG A 47 3.50 14.66 3.05
C ARG A 47 2.80 13.76 2.04
N ARG A 48 1.46 13.68 2.07
CA ARG A 48 0.67 12.85 1.14
C ARG A 48 0.83 13.32 -0.31
N GLN A 49 0.84 14.63 -0.54
CA GLN A 49 1.04 15.19 -1.88
C GLN A 49 2.44 14.89 -2.41
N ALA A 50 3.48 15.06 -1.59
CA ALA A 50 4.87 14.72 -1.97
C ALA A 50 4.99 13.23 -2.30
N LEU A 51 4.49 12.35 -1.42
CA LEU A 51 4.49 10.89 -1.66
C LEU A 51 3.74 10.51 -2.95
N THR A 52 2.62 11.16 -3.24
CA THR A 52 1.85 10.91 -4.47
C THR A 52 2.60 11.39 -5.71
N ALA A 53 3.26 12.54 -5.64
CA ALA A 53 4.10 13.05 -6.73
C ALA A 53 5.29 12.12 -7.02
N GLU A 54 5.95 11.64 -5.98
CA GLU A 54 7.01 10.63 -6.07
C GLU A 54 6.48 9.32 -6.70
N ALA A 55 5.34 8.80 -6.23
CA ALA A 55 4.74 7.58 -6.76
C ALA A 55 4.36 7.70 -8.24
N ARG A 56 3.82 8.85 -8.68
CA ARG A 56 3.54 9.10 -10.10
C ARG A 56 4.82 9.08 -10.93
N LEU A 57 5.86 9.81 -10.50
CA LEU A 57 7.14 9.85 -11.20
C LEU A 57 7.79 8.46 -11.26
N LEU A 58 7.70 7.70 -10.17
CA LEU A 58 8.21 6.34 -10.08
C LEU A 58 7.56 5.42 -11.13
N LEU A 59 6.24 5.52 -11.31
CA LEU A 59 5.51 4.73 -12.31
C LEU A 59 5.84 5.16 -13.75
N GLU A 60 6.17 6.43 -13.97
CA GLU A 60 6.63 6.94 -15.26
C GLU A 60 8.03 6.42 -15.62
N GLU A 61 8.95 6.36 -14.64
CA GLU A 61 10.34 5.94 -14.86
C GLU A 61 10.54 4.43 -14.81
N TRP A 62 9.78 3.73 -13.96
CA TRP A 62 9.86 2.27 -13.76
C TRP A 62 8.49 1.61 -13.89
N PRO A 63 7.95 1.51 -15.12
CA PRO A 63 6.62 0.91 -15.35
C PRO A 63 6.55 -0.57 -14.94
N ASP A 64 7.68 -1.27 -14.89
CA ASP A 64 7.77 -2.66 -14.44
C ASP A 64 7.83 -2.83 -12.90
N LEU A 65 7.71 -1.73 -12.15
CA LEU A 65 7.58 -1.82 -10.70
C LEU A 65 6.19 -2.36 -10.35
N THR A 66 6.19 -3.49 -9.64
CA THR A 66 4.96 -4.16 -9.22
C THR A 66 5.09 -4.66 -7.78
N ILE A 67 3.94 -4.82 -7.12
CA ILE A 67 3.83 -5.55 -5.86
C ILE A 67 3.86 -7.08 -6.05
N GLY A 68 4.13 -7.56 -7.27
CA GLY A 68 4.34 -8.97 -7.58
C GLY A 68 3.09 -9.83 -7.35
N GLY A 69 3.31 -11.08 -6.95
CA GLY A 69 2.24 -12.06 -6.65
C GLY A 69 1.67 -11.94 -5.24
N ALA A 70 1.68 -10.75 -4.64
CA ALA A 70 1.16 -10.52 -3.29
C ALA A 70 -0.34 -10.85 -3.22
N ARG A 71 -0.73 -11.55 -2.15
CA ARG A 71 -2.13 -11.90 -1.87
C ARG A 71 -2.51 -11.42 -0.48
N ASP A 72 -3.80 -11.20 -0.29
CA ASP A 72 -4.31 -10.76 1.00
C ASP A 72 -4.39 -11.95 1.95
N VAL A 73 -3.32 -12.09 2.73
CA VAL A 73 -3.15 -13.19 3.67
C VAL A 73 -3.48 -12.78 5.10
N ARG A 74 -4.07 -11.59 5.34
CA ARG A 74 -4.38 -11.08 6.68
C ARG A 74 -5.24 -12.07 7.48
N ARG A 75 -6.31 -12.59 6.87
CA ARG A 75 -7.20 -13.57 7.51
C ARG A 75 -6.46 -14.85 7.90
N SER A 76 -5.63 -15.38 7.00
CA SER A 76 -4.84 -16.59 7.24
C SER A 76 -3.76 -16.38 8.30
N ALA A 77 -3.08 -15.23 8.29
CA ALA A 77 -2.11 -14.86 9.30
C ALA A 77 -2.76 -14.75 10.69
N HIS A 78 -3.93 -14.11 10.79
CA HIS A 78 -4.69 -14.05 12.05
C HIS A 78 -5.17 -15.43 12.52
N HIS A 79 -5.56 -16.31 11.60
CA HIS A 79 -5.94 -17.69 11.94
C HIS A 79 -4.75 -18.46 12.52
N ALA A 80 -3.60 -18.42 11.85
CA ALA A 80 -2.37 -19.05 12.31
C ALA A 80 -1.88 -18.50 13.64
N ALA A 81 -1.94 -17.18 13.84
CA ALA A 81 -1.57 -16.53 15.11
C ALA A 81 -2.41 -17.03 16.31
N ARG A 82 -3.59 -17.58 16.07
CA ARG A 82 -4.48 -18.17 17.08
C ARG A 82 -4.31 -19.69 17.23
N GLY A 83 -3.26 -20.27 16.63
CA GLY A 83 -2.98 -21.71 16.65
C GLY A 83 -3.72 -22.50 15.57
N GLY A 84 -4.36 -21.83 14.61
CA GLY A 84 -5.02 -22.48 13.48
C GLY A 84 -4.03 -23.11 12.49
N MET A 85 -4.40 -24.25 11.91
CA MET A 85 -3.60 -24.91 10.87
C MET A 85 -3.84 -24.27 9.51
N LEU A 86 -2.78 -24.12 8.73
CA LEU A 86 -2.84 -23.64 7.35
C LEU A 86 -2.60 -24.78 6.38
N ASP A 87 -3.36 -24.81 5.29
CA ASP A 87 -3.11 -25.73 4.19
C ASP A 87 -1.92 -25.29 3.33
N GLY A 88 -1.43 -26.21 2.49
CA GLY A 88 -0.28 -25.94 1.63
C GLY A 88 -0.50 -24.79 0.63
N THR A 89 -1.74 -24.62 0.14
CA THR A 89 -2.12 -23.50 -0.74
C THR A 89 -1.97 -22.15 -0.04
N THR A 90 -2.48 -22.04 1.17
CA THR A 90 -2.42 -20.81 1.98
C THR A 90 -0.99 -20.48 2.37
N LEU A 91 -0.18 -21.48 2.73
CA LEU A 91 1.24 -21.29 3.00
C LEU A 91 2.00 -20.77 1.78
N ARG A 92 1.70 -21.28 0.57
CA ARG A 92 2.29 -20.76 -0.67
C ARG A 92 1.90 -19.31 -0.94
N ASP A 93 0.66 -18.92 -0.66
CA ASP A 93 0.19 -17.54 -0.82
C ASP A 93 0.88 -16.57 0.14
N ILE A 94 1.08 -17.00 1.39
CA ILE A 94 1.87 -16.27 2.39
C ILE A 94 3.31 -16.11 1.89
N ALA A 95 3.94 -17.20 1.45
CA ALA A 95 5.31 -17.16 0.94
C ALA A 95 5.47 -16.24 -0.29
N ALA A 96 4.49 -16.24 -1.20
CA ALA A 96 4.48 -15.33 -2.36
C ALA A 96 4.37 -13.85 -1.95
N THR A 97 3.55 -13.55 -0.94
CA THR A 97 3.38 -12.21 -0.38
C THR A 97 4.66 -11.74 0.31
N LEU A 98 5.31 -12.59 1.11
CA LEU A 98 6.57 -12.29 1.77
C LEU A 98 7.70 -12.02 0.76
N ARG A 99 7.83 -12.85 -0.29
CA ARG A 99 8.80 -12.62 -1.37
C ARG A 99 8.58 -11.30 -2.10
N SER A 100 7.32 -10.98 -2.36
CA SER A 100 6.95 -9.72 -3.01
C SER A 100 7.31 -8.51 -2.15
N ALA A 101 7.06 -8.56 -0.83
CA ALA A 101 7.43 -7.51 0.12
C ALA A 101 8.96 -7.30 0.18
N ALA A 102 9.74 -8.38 0.23
CA ALA A 102 11.21 -8.28 0.24
C ALA A 102 11.77 -7.68 -1.07
N THR A 103 11.22 -8.12 -2.21
CA THR A 103 11.60 -7.58 -3.53
C THR A 103 11.28 -6.09 -3.61
N LEU A 104 10.10 -5.68 -3.13
CA LEU A 104 9.69 -4.28 -3.11
C LEU A 104 10.58 -3.44 -2.19
N ARG A 105 10.90 -3.93 -0.98
CA ARG A 105 11.85 -3.27 -0.06
C ARG A 105 13.21 -3.05 -0.74
N GLN A 106 13.74 -4.06 -1.43
CA GLN A 106 15.02 -3.96 -2.13
C GLN A 106 14.96 -2.93 -3.27
N ARG A 107 13.87 -2.89 -4.04
CA ARG A 107 13.70 -1.90 -5.12
C ARG A 107 13.56 -0.48 -4.57
N LEU A 108 12.70 -0.28 -3.59
CA LEU A 108 12.47 1.05 -2.99
C LEU A 108 13.71 1.60 -2.28
N SER A 109 14.49 0.75 -1.61
CA SER A 109 15.73 1.20 -0.92
C SER A 109 16.86 1.65 -1.86
N ARG A 110 16.74 1.36 -3.16
CA ARG A 110 17.72 1.74 -4.20
C ARG A 110 17.32 2.99 -4.99
N LEU A 111 16.14 3.56 -4.74
CA LEU A 111 15.71 4.79 -5.41
C LEU A 111 16.67 5.94 -5.09
N ASP A 112 16.82 6.90 -5.98
CA ASP A 112 17.67 8.07 -5.72
C ASP A 112 16.97 9.13 -4.85
N ASP A 113 17.63 10.26 -4.62
CA ASP A 113 17.17 11.35 -3.74
C ASP A 113 15.90 12.06 -4.22
N ARG A 114 15.38 11.73 -5.42
CA ARG A 114 14.08 12.23 -5.90
C ARG A 114 12.90 11.51 -5.25
N PHE A 115 13.13 10.38 -4.58
CA PHE A 115 12.09 9.55 -3.97
C PHE A 115 12.28 9.32 -2.45
N PRO A 116 12.55 10.38 -1.65
CA PRO A 116 12.88 10.21 -0.24
C PRO A 116 11.72 9.58 0.55
N ASN A 117 10.47 9.98 0.31
CA ASN A 117 9.33 9.46 1.07
C ASN A 117 9.04 7.99 0.71
N LEU A 118 9.19 7.60 -0.57
CA LEU A 118 9.06 6.21 -0.98
C LEU A 118 10.18 5.31 -0.45
N ARG A 119 11.41 5.82 -0.37
CA ARG A 119 12.53 5.11 0.29
C ARG A 119 12.20 4.83 1.75
N ASP A 120 11.75 5.85 2.48
CA ASP A 120 11.34 5.74 3.87
C ASP A 120 10.20 4.72 4.05
N LEU A 121 9.19 4.77 3.18
CA LEU A 121 8.11 3.79 3.17
C LEU A 121 8.64 2.37 2.94
N GLY A 122 9.61 2.20 2.02
CA GLY A 122 10.28 0.93 1.78
C GLY A 122 10.98 0.37 3.03
N TYR A 123 11.57 1.23 3.86
CA TYR A 123 12.20 0.80 5.12
C TYR A 123 11.22 0.31 6.18
N THR A 124 9.93 0.66 6.08
CA THR A 124 8.87 0.15 6.98
C THR A 124 8.51 -1.31 6.71
N LEU A 125 8.76 -1.81 5.48
CA LEU A 125 8.53 -3.22 5.14
C LEU A 125 9.51 -4.10 5.94
N PRO A 126 9.11 -5.25 6.48
CA PRO A 126 10.01 -6.08 7.28
C PRO A 126 11.21 -6.59 6.47
N ALA A 127 12.37 -6.67 7.11
CA ALA A 127 13.50 -7.43 6.58
C ALA A 127 13.27 -8.93 6.85
N LEU A 128 13.40 -9.76 5.82
CA LEU A 128 13.06 -11.19 5.90
C LEU A 128 14.28 -12.09 5.55
N PRO A 129 15.44 -11.94 6.21
CA PRO A 129 16.69 -12.59 5.81
C PRO A 129 16.71 -14.12 5.95
N HIS A 130 15.74 -14.69 6.67
CA HIS A 130 15.67 -16.13 6.97
C HIS A 130 14.53 -16.84 6.24
N LEU A 131 13.76 -16.12 5.41
CA LEU A 131 12.54 -16.63 4.78
C LEU A 131 12.62 -16.69 3.25
N ILE A 132 13.70 -16.19 2.66
CA ILE A 132 13.91 -16.07 1.21
C ILE A 132 15.37 -16.36 0.89
#